data_AF-A0A4Q3DGR0-F1
#
_entry.id   AF-A0A4Q3DGR0-F1
#
_cell.length_a   1.000
_cell.length_b   1.000
_cell.length_c   1.000
_cell.angle_alpha   90.00
_cell.angle_beta   90.00
_cell.angle_gamma   90.00
#
_symmetry.space_group_name_H-M   'P 1'
#
loop_
_entity.id
_entity.type
_entity.pdbx_description
1 polymer ?
#
loop_
_entity_poly.entity_id
_entity_poly.type
_entity_poly.pdbx_seq_one_letter_code
_entity_poly.pdbx_strand_id
1 'polypeptide(L)' 'QLKCAKRSIPEKVFIRTYEDHRMAMAFAPLALIVPEIEIEDFQVVEKSYPAFWEDLKKTGFEVQYD' A
#
# COMPACT_ATOMS: atom_id res chain seq x y z
N GLN A 1 11.42 -20.46 -3.88
CA GLN A 1 10.06 -20.78 -3.38
C GLN A 1 9.88 -20.12 -2.02
N LEU A 2 8.75 -19.44 -1.79
CA LEU A 2 8.46 -18.77 -0.52
C LEU A 2 7.43 -19.61 0.25
N LYS A 3 7.81 -20.16 1.42
CA LYS A 3 6.90 -20.96 2.27
C LYS A 3 6.23 -20.04 3.30
N CYS A 4 4.90 -20.15 3.45
CA CYS A 4 4.09 -19.22 4.25
C CYS A 4 3.39 -19.82 5.46
N ALA A 5 3.57 -21.11 5.73
CA ALA A 5 2.70 -21.91 6.60
C ALA A 5 2.66 -21.53 8.10
N LYS A 6 3.46 -20.56 8.57
CA LYS A 6 3.52 -20.15 9.99
C LYS A 6 3.62 -18.62 10.16
N ARG A 7 3.06 -17.84 9.23
CA ARG A 7 3.16 -16.38 9.27
C ARG A 7 2.10 -15.80 10.19
N SER A 8 2.54 -14.97 11.14
CA SER A 8 1.69 -14.00 11.81
C SER A 8 1.59 -12.77 10.91
N ILE A 9 0.38 -12.29 10.69
CA ILE A 9 0.13 -11.04 9.96
C ILE A 9 0.15 -9.92 11.01
N PRO A 10 0.98 -8.88 10.85
CA PRO A 10 0.97 -7.74 11.75
C PRO A 10 -0.32 -6.92 11.59
N GLU A 11 -0.74 -6.24 12.66
CA GLU A 11 -1.90 -5.34 12.64
C GLU A 11 -1.63 -4.06 11.82
N LYS A 12 -0.39 -3.53 11.93
CA LYS A 12 0.04 -2.32 11.21
C LYS A 12 1.41 -2.53 10.55
N VAL A 13 1.57 -2.01 9.33
CA VAL A 13 2.84 -2.03 8.59
C VAL A 13 3.16 -0.64 8.04
N PHE A 14 4.40 -0.19 8.26
CA PHE A 14 4.95 1.00 7.61
C PHE A 14 5.87 0.60 6.44
N ILE A 15 5.65 1.20 5.27
CA ILE A 15 6.38 0.92 4.03
C ILE A 15 7.17 2.15 3.61
N ARG A 16 8.49 2.00 3.51
CA ARG A 16 9.37 2.98 2.86
C ARG A 16 9.37 2.78 1.35
N THR A 17 9.08 3.84 0.60
CA THR A 17 8.98 3.79 -0.86
C THR A 17 10.27 4.16 -1.56
N TYR A 18 11.18 4.85 -0.87
CA TYR A 18 12.45 5.35 -1.42
C TYR A 18 12.22 6.13 -2.73
N GLU A 19 11.18 6.96 -2.76
CA GLU A 19 10.73 7.76 -3.91
C GLU A 19 10.29 6.96 -5.16
N ASP A 20 10.13 5.63 -5.07
CA ASP A 20 9.69 4.79 -6.19
C ASP A 20 8.17 4.56 -6.16
N HIS A 21 7.48 5.13 -7.15
CA HIS A 21 6.04 4.95 -7.38
C HIS A 21 5.60 3.48 -7.48
N ARG A 22 6.46 2.60 -8.00
CA ARG A 22 6.16 1.17 -8.13
C ARG A 22 6.14 0.48 -6.78
N MET A 23 6.98 0.91 -5.82
CA MET A 23 6.97 0.37 -4.46
C MET A 23 5.64 0.69 -3.79
N ALA A 24 5.21 1.96 -3.80
CA ALA A 24 3.93 2.36 -3.24
C ALA A 24 2.75 1.57 -3.84
N MET A 25 2.69 1.46 -5.17
CA MET A 25 1.61 0.74 -5.84
C MET A 25 1.66 -0.78 -5.59
N ALA A 26 2.84 -1.39 -5.52
CA ALA A 26 2.97 -2.83 -5.30
C ALA A 26 2.53 -3.26 -3.89
N PHE A 27 2.68 -2.37 -2.90
CA PHE A 27 2.29 -2.65 -1.52
C PHE A 27 0.85 -2.26 -1.18
N ALA A 28 0.20 -1.39 -1.96
CA ALA A 28 -1.20 -1.01 -1.67
C ALA A 28 -2.18 -2.21 -1.56
N PRO A 29 -2.11 -3.25 -2.42
CA PRO A 29 -2.99 -4.42 -2.29
C PRO A 29 -2.77 -5.25 -1.01
N LEU A 30 -1.66 -5.05 -0.30
CA LEU A 30 -1.41 -5.72 0.99
C LEU A 30 -2.47 -5.35 2.03
N ALA A 31 -3.14 -4.21 1.87
CA ALA A 31 -4.24 -3.76 2.75
C ALA A 31 -5.49 -4.66 2.66
N LEU A 32 -5.53 -5.63 1.74
CA LEU A 32 -6.54 -6.69 1.75
C LEU A 32 -6.35 -7.71 2.89
N ILE A 33 -5.13 -7.76 3.46
CA ILE A 33 -4.72 -8.78 4.43
C ILE A 33 -4.27 -8.13 5.74
N VAL A 34 -3.57 -7.00 5.65
CA VAL A 34 -3.10 -6.22 6.80
C VAL A 34 -4.16 -5.16 7.14
N PRO A 35 -4.60 -5.04 8.41
CA PRO A 35 -5.60 -4.06 8.81
C PRO A 35 -5.22 -2.61 8.52
N GLU A 36 -3.96 -2.23 8.75
CA GLU A 36 -3.48 -0.87 8.52
C GLU A 36 -2.12 -0.85 7.81
N ILE A 37 -2.03 -0.06 6.74
CA ILE A 37 -0.77 0.17 6.01
C ILE A 37 -0.52 1.66 5.88
N GLU A 38 0.68 2.07 6.27
CA GLU A 38 1.20 3.41 6.12
C GLU A 38 2.31 3.41 5.06
N ILE A 39 2.22 4.29 4.08
CA ILE A 39 3.14 4.35 2.93
C ILE A 39 3.84 5.71 2.94
N GLU A 40 5.16 5.67 3.11
CA GLU A 40 6.03 6.85 3.04
C GLU A 40 5.94 7.51 1.65
N ASP A 41 5.82 8.83 1.62
CA ASP A 41 5.75 9.63 0.39
C ASP A 41 4.71 9.12 -0.63
N PHE A 42 3.52 8.71 -0.18
CA PHE A 42 2.46 8.13 -1.03
C PHE A 42 2.13 8.96 -2.31
N GLN A 43 2.43 10.26 -2.30
CA GLN A 43 2.30 11.18 -3.43
C GLN A 43 3.23 10.84 -4.61
N VAL A 44 4.30 10.06 -4.43
CA VAL A 44 5.21 9.71 -5.54
C VAL A 44 4.52 8.98 -6.69
N VAL A 45 3.38 8.33 -6.41
CA VAL A 45 2.54 7.65 -7.39
C VAL A 45 1.92 8.61 -8.38
N GLU A 46 1.70 9.87 -8.01
CA GLU A 46 1.05 10.87 -8.86
C GLU A 46 1.84 11.17 -10.14
N LYS A 47 3.17 10.94 -10.14
CA LYS A 47 4.02 11.10 -11.33
C LYS A 47 3.64 10.15 -12.46
N SER A 48 3.19 8.94 -12.14
CA SER A 48 2.88 7.87 -13.11
C SER A 48 1.39 7.58 -13.23
N TYR A 49 0.66 7.65 -12.10
CA TYR A 49 -0.75 7.32 -12.02
C TYR A 49 -1.47 8.24 -11.02
N PRO A 50 -1.79 9.49 -11.44
CA PRO A 50 -2.43 10.50 -10.58
C PRO A 50 -3.71 10.04 -9.89
N ALA A 51 -4.51 9.21 -10.56
CA ALA A 51 -5.80 8.74 -10.05
C ALA A 51 -5.71 7.48 -9.18
N PHE A 52 -4.51 6.94 -8.93
CA PHE A 52 -4.32 5.64 -8.29
C PHE A 52 -5.10 5.49 -6.97
N TRP A 53 -4.96 6.44 -6.05
CA TRP A 53 -5.62 6.37 -4.73
C TRP A 53 -7.13 6.54 -4.82
N GLU A 54 -7.63 7.35 -5.76
CA GLU A 54 -9.06 7.51 -6.00
C GLU A 54 -9.68 6.26 -6.62
N ASP A 55 -8.96 5.61 -7.54
CA ASP A 55 -9.40 4.34 -8.11
C ASP A 55 -9.36 3.21 -7.07
N LEU A 56 -8.36 3.22 -6.17
CA LEU A 56 -8.30 2.29 -5.05
C LEU A 56 -9.51 2.47 -4.11
N LYS A 57 -9.88 3.71 -3.77
CA LYS A 57 -11.11 4.00 -3.00
C LYS A 57 -12.37 3.45 -3.67
N LYS A 58 -12.51 3.60 -4.99
CA LYS A 58 -13.66 3.04 -5.76
C LYS A 58 -13.75 1.52 -5.66
N THR A 59 -12.63 0.83 -5.43
CA THR A 59 -12.61 -0.62 -5.23
C THR A 59 -12.94 -1.05 -3.80
N GLY A 60 -13.19 -0.11 -2.89
CA GLY A 60 -13.64 -0.37 -1.51
C GLY A 60 -12.56 -0.22 -0.44
N PHE A 61 -11.36 0.29 -0.79
CA PHE A 61 -10.34 0.60 0.20
C PHE A 61 -10.64 1.93 0.90
N GLU A 62 -10.37 1.98 2.20
CA GLU A 62 -10.31 3.25 2.94
C GLU A 62 -8.90 3.82 2.82
N VAL A 63 -8.79 5.08 2.37
CA VAL A 63 -7.51 5.77 2.21
C VAL A 63 -7.58 7.09 2.98
N GLN A 64 -6.63 7.32 3.87
CA GLN A 64 -6.49 8.52 4.70
C GLN A 64 -5.18 9.24 4.34
N TYR A 65 -5.17 10.57 4.49
CA TYR A 65 -4.02 11.43 4.19
C TYR A 65 -3.66 12.21 5.45
N ASP A 66 -2.97 11.55 6.37
CA ASP A 66 -2.36 12.21 7.54
C ASP A 66 -0.99 12.81 7.21
#